data_AF-A0A9P5N7J7-F1
#
_entry.id   AF-A0A9P5N7J7-F1
#
_cell.length_a   1.000
_cell.length_b   1.000
_cell.length_c   1.000
_cell.angle_alpha   90.00
_cell.angle_beta   90.00
_cell.angle_gamma   90.00
#
_symmetry.space_group_name_H-M   'P 1'
#
loop_
_entity.id
_entity.type
_entity.pdbx_description
1 polymer ?
#
loop_
_entity_poly.entity_id
_entity_poly.type
_entity_poly.pdbx_seq_one_letter_code
_entity_poly.pdbx_strand_id
1 'polypeptide(L)'
;IINLSKTSRAVYSLVTWYKRTTWDPTTIYKKWFIHVSAFRRLLRRTNAIISGSFALQFFDRSIYPGSDMDIFLRAAGASDVCYWLLSQGY
;
A
#
# COMPACT_ATOMS: atom_id res chain seq x y z
N ILE A 1 -2.87 -1.05 27.19
CA ILE A 1 -2.09 -1.55 26.02
C ILE A 1 -0.64 -1.74 26.47
N ILE A 2 -0.15 -2.98 26.59
CA ILE A 2 1.26 -3.25 26.93
C ILE A 2 2.08 -3.23 25.64
N ASN A 3 3.12 -2.40 25.58
CA ASN A 3 4.00 -2.34 24.42
C ASN A 3 5.10 -3.40 24.55
N LEU A 4 4.80 -4.61 24.07
CA LEU A 4 5.69 -5.78 24.10
C LEU A 4 7.08 -5.49 23.49
N SER A 5 7.17 -4.58 22.54
CA SER A 5 8.46 -4.20 21.93
C SER A 5 9.37 -3.39 22.86
N LYS A 6 8.85 -2.85 23.98
CA LYS A 6 9.65 -2.07 24.95
C LYS A 6 10.15 -2.88 26.13
N THR A 7 9.75 -4.16 26.26
CA THR A 7 10.12 -5.00 27.41
C THR A 7 11.41 -5.77 27.18
N SER A 8 11.73 -6.11 25.93
CA SER A 8 12.93 -6.87 25.57
C SER A 8 13.38 -6.56 24.14
N ARG A 9 14.70 -6.54 23.91
CA ARG A 9 15.29 -6.40 22.57
C ARG A 9 14.92 -7.56 21.65
N ALA A 10 14.77 -8.78 22.18
CA ALA A 10 14.38 -9.94 21.39
C ALA A 10 12.93 -9.80 20.88
N VAL A 11 12.02 -9.41 21.77
CA VAL A 11 10.61 -9.17 21.44
C VAL A 11 10.47 -7.97 20.50
N TYR A 12 11.27 -6.91 20.69
CA TYR A 12 11.35 -5.79 19.77
C TYR A 12 11.70 -6.25 18.34
N SER A 13 12.73 -7.08 18.18
CA SER A 13 13.14 -7.62 16.88
C SER A 13 12.04 -8.46 16.24
N LEU A 14 11.39 -9.34 17.01
CA LEU A 14 10.29 -10.17 16.51
C LEU A 14 9.10 -9.33 16.05
N VAL A 15 8.67 -8.35 16.85
CA VAL A 15 7.57 -7.45 16.49
C VAL A 15 7.92 -6.62 15.26
N THR A 16 9.17 -6.13 15.16
CA THR A 16 9.63 -5.37 14.00
C THR A 16 9.66 -6.21 12.74
N TRP A 17 10.17 -7.44 12.83
CA TRP A 17 10.17 -8.40 11.73
C TRP A 17 8.74 -8.72 11.28
N TYR A 18 7.86 -9.08 12.22
CA TYR A 18 6.44 -9.33 11.93
C TYR A 18 5.79 -8.13 11.24
N LYS A 19 6.01 -6.92 11.76
CA LYS A 19 5.45 -5.71 11.15
C LYS A 19 5.91 -5.50 9.71
N ARG A 20 7.20 -5.71 9.43
CA ARG A 20 7.76 -5.55 8.08
C ARG A 20 7.21 -6.59 7.11
N THR A 21 7.06 -7.84 7.57
CA THR A 21 6.59 -8.94 6.71
C THR A 21 5.08 -8.89 6.48
N THR A 22 4.30 -8.59 7.53
CA THR A 22 2.83 -8.60 7.45
C THR A 22 2.25 -7.33 6.86
N TRP A 23 2.87 -6.16 7.10
CA TRP A 23 2.35 -4.86 6.65
C TRP A 23 3.10 -4.28 5.45
N ASP A 24 3.67 -5.15 4.59
CA ASP A 24 4.19 -4.72 3.29
C ASP A 24 3.10 -4.81 2.20
N PRO A 25 2.59 -3.68 1.68
CA PRO A 25 1.57 -3.69 0.64
C PRO A 25 2.12 -4.08 -0.74
N THR A 26 3.42 -4.31 -0.89
CA THR A 26 4.05 -4.63 -2.18
C THR A 26 3.40 -5.85 -2.83
N THR A 27 3.06 -6.88 -2.05
CA THR A 27 2.43 -8.10 -2.57
C THR A 27 1.06 -7.85 -3.18
N ILE A 28 0.23 -7.01 -2.55
CA ILE A 28 -1.13 -6.73 -3.06
C ILE A 28 -1.13 -5.77 -4.25
N TYR A 29 -0.16 -4.85 -4.33
CA TYR A 29 0.00 -3.97 -5.49
C TYR A 29 0.42 -4.71 -6.76
N LYS A 30 1.11 -5.86 -6.64
CA LYS A 30 1.50 -6.68 -7.80
C LYS A 30 0.32 -7.17 -8.65
N LYS A 31 -0.90 -7.21 -8.08
CA LYS A 31 -2.11 -7.55 -8.81
C LYS A 31 -2.48 -6.52 -9.88
N TRP A 32 -2.04 -5.27 -9.70
CA TRP A 32 -2.40 -4.14 -10.55
C TRP A 32 -1.22 -3.70 -11.41
N PHE A 33 -0.01 -3.73 -10.86
CA PHE A 33 1.16 -3.18 -11.53
C PHE A 33 2.35 -4.12 -11.46
N ILE A 34 2.97 -4.38 -12.62
CA ILE A 34 4.22 -5.14 -12.71
C ILE A 34 5.33 -4.43 -11.92
N HIS A 35 5.43 -3.10 -12.10
CA HIS A 35 6.46 -2.27 -11.47
C HIS A 35 5.94 -1.53 -10.24
N VAL A 36 5.66 -2.27 -9.16
CA VAL A 36 5.15 -1.72 -7.89
C VAL A 36 6.04 -0.59 -7.32
N SER A 37 7.35 -0.64 -7.50
CA SER A 37 8.25 0.42 -7.02
C SER A 37 8.00 1.75 -7.74
N ALA A 38 7.65 1.74 -9.03
CA ALA A 38 7.29 2.93 -9.78
C ALA A 38 5.96 3.51 -9.28
N PHE A 39 4.97 2.64 -9.04
CA PHE A 39 3.69 3.04 -8.47
C PHE A 39 3.86 3.70 -7.09
N ARG A 40 4.65 3.11 -6.19
CA ARG A 40 4.94 3.70 -4.87
C ARG A 40 5.64 5.05 -4.96
N ARG A 41 6.55 5.22 -5.93
CA ARG A 41 7.20 6.52 -6.19
C ARG A 41 6.19 7.55 -6.68
N LEU A 42 5.25 7.17 -7.54
CA LEU A 42 4.17 8.03 -8.00
C LEU A 42 3.31 8.49 -6.82
N LEU A 43 2.81 7.56 -6.00
CA LEU A 43 1.99 7.87 -4.83
C LEU A 43 2.68 8.87 -3.90
N ARG A 44 3.96 8.64 -3.60
CA ARG A 44 4.77 9.53 -2.77
C ARG A 44 4.98 10.91 -3.40
N ARG A 45 5.16 10.97 -4.73
CA ARG A 45 5.40 12.22 -5.45
C ARG A 45 4.15 13.09 -5.52
N THR A 46 2.99 12.47 -5.71
CA THR A 46 1.71 13.19 -5.86
C THR A 46 0.97 13.37 -4.54
N ASN A 47 1.47 12.77 -3.45
CA ASN A 47 0.77 12.56 -2.18
C ASN A 47 -0.62 11.92 -2.39
N ALA A 48 -0.67 10.94 -3.29
CA ALA A 48 -1.83 10.10 -3.48
C ALA A 48 -1.87 8.98 -2.43
N ILE A 49 -3.08 8.61 -2.03
CA ILE A 49 -3.33 7.60 -0.99
C ILE A 49 -4.26 6.53 -1.55
N ILE A 50 -3.97 5.27 -1.25
CA ILE A 50 -4.88 4.16 -1.58
C ILE A 50 -6.01 4.12 -0.55
N SER A 51 -7.22 3.93 -1.02
CA SER A 51 -8.43 4.03 -0.22
C SER A 51 -9.42 2.92 -0.53
N GLY A 52 -10.64 3.05 -0.01
CA GLY A 52 -11.76 2.17 -0.31
C GLY A 52 -11.56 0.72 0.09
N SER A 53 -12.18 -0.17 -0.68
CA SER A 53 -12.23 -1.61 -0.38
C SER A 53 -10.86 -2.29 -0.46
N PHE A 54 -9.96 -1.75 -1.27
CA PHE A 54 -8.58 -2.22 -1.36
C PHE A 54 -7.79 -1.97 -0.07
N ALA A 55 -7.98 -0.81 0.57
CA ALA A 55 -7.35 -0.51 1.85
C ALA A 55 -7.87 -1.45 2.96
N LEU A 56 -9.17 -1.77 2.96
CA LEU A 56 -9.75 -2.71 3.92
C LEU A 56 -9.19 -4.11 3.74
N GLN A 57 -9.07 -4.61 2.51
CA GLN A 57 -8.44 -5.90 2.22
C GLN A 57 -7.02 -6.01 2.76
N PHE A 58 -6.22 -4.94 2.67
CA PHE A 58 -4.87 -4.92 3.23
C PHE A 58 -4.88 -5.15 4.75
N PHE A 59 -5.82 -4.51 5.47
CA PHE A 59 -5.92 -4.65 6.92
C PHE A 59 -6.55 -5.98 7.35
N ASP A 60 -7.55 -6.45 6.61
CA ASP A 60 -8.25 -7.72 6.84
C ASP A 60 -7.44 -8.94 6.38
N ARG A 61 -6.40 -8.73 5.56
CA ARG A 61 -5.52 -9.76 4.98
C ARG A 61 -6.30 -10.84 4.21
N SER A 62 -7.37 -10.41 3.56
CA SER A 62 -8.28 -11.23 2.77
C SER A 62 -8.34 -10.70 1.34
N ILE A 63 -8.83 -11.52 0.41
CA ILE A 63 -9.04 -11.13 -0.99
C ILE A 63 -10.55 -10.93 -1.18
N TYR A 64 -10.96 -9.75 -1.63
CA TYR A 64 -12.33 -9.49 -2.02
C TYR A 64 -12.44 -9.66 -3.55
N PRO A 65 -13.12 -10.71 -4.03
CA PRO A 65 -13.26 -10.94 -5.48
C PRO A 65 -13.97 -9.76 -6.15
N GLY A 66 -13.46 -9.32 -7.30
CA GLY A 66 -14.05 -8.21 -8.07
C GLY A 66 -13.91 -6.83 -7.42
N SER A 67 -13.08 -6.68 -6.39
CA SER A 67 -12.81 -5.38 -5.78
C SER A 67 -11.79 -4.58 -6.59
N ASP A 68 -12.13 -3.32 -6.84
CA ASP A 68 -11.29 -2.35 -7.52
C ASP A 68 -10.29 -1.65 -6.58
N MET A 69 -9.32 -0.94 -7.16
CA MET A 69 -8.37 -0.10 -6.43
C MET A 69 -8.78 1.38 -6.49
N ASP A 70 -9.17 1.91 -5.34
CA ASP A 70 -9.49 3.33 -5.20
C ASP A 70 -8.24 4.15 -4.83
N ILE A 71 -7.94 5.19 -5.61
CA ILE A 71 -6.81 6.10 -5.35
C ILE A 71 -7.35 7.51 -5.09
N PHE A 72 -7.11 8.03 -3.89
CA PHE A 72 -7.41 9.41 -3.52
C PHE A 72 -6.24 10.32 -3.92
N LEU A 73 -6.56 11.37 -4.69
CA LEU A 73 -5.58 12.25 -5.32
C LEU A 73 -5.82 13.69 -4.88
N ARG A 74 -4.74 14.47 -4.78
CA ARG A 74 -4.87 15.93 -4.78
C ARG A 74 -4.97 16.42 -6.21
N ALA A 75 -5.76 17.47 -6.45
CA ALA A 75 -5.94 18.05 -7.78
C ALA A 75 -4.59 18.38 -8.47
N ALA A 76 -3.62 18.93 -7.73
CA ALA A 76 -2.29 19.27 -8.25
C ALA A 76 -1.46 18.06 -8.74
N GLY A 77 -1.81 16.83 -8.35
CA GLY A 77 -1.14 15.60 -8.79
C GLY A 77 -2.03 14.70 -9.65
N ALA A 78 -3.25 15.11 -9.96
CA ALA A 78 -4.22 14.27 -10.67
C ALA A 78 -3.75 13.96 -12.10
N SER A 79 -3.29 14.96 -12.84
CA SER A 79 -2.75 14.80 -14.20
C SER A 79 -1.64 13.75 -14.25
N ASP A 80 -0.68 13.85 -13.34
CA ASP A 80 0.47 12.94 -13.25
C ASP A 80 0.06 11.50 -13.01
N VAL A 81 -0.94 11.29 -12.14
CA VAL A 81 -1.45 9.95 -11.88
C VAL A 81 -2.25 9.43 -13.07
N CYS A 82 -3.10 10.25 -13.68
CA CYS A 82 -3.86 9.87 -14.88
C CYS A 82 -2.94 9.49 -16.05
N TYR A 83 -1.92 10.30 -16.36
CA TYR A 83 -0.95 9.98 -17.40
C TYR A 83 -0.18 8.70 -17.10
N TRP A 84 0.17 8.47 -15.84
CA TRP A 84 0.82 7.24 -15.46
C TRP A 84 -0.10 6.03 -15.64
N LEU A 85 -1.37 6.10 -15.21
CA LEU A 85 -2.35 5.02 -15.39
C LEU A 85 -2.57 4.69 -16.87
N LEU A 86 -2.72 5.71 -17.72
CA LEU A 86 -2.80 5.55 -19.18
C LEU A 86 -1.56 4.83 -19.73
N SER A 87 -0.36 5.17 -19.24
CA SER A 87 0.87 4.49 -19.64
C SER A 87 0.95 3.02 -19.21
N GLN A 88 0.15 2.62 -18.22
CA GLN A 88 0.03 1.23 -17.77
C GLN A 88 -1.10 0.48 -18.51
N GLY A 89 -1.88 1.15 -19.38
CA GLY A 89 -2.98 0.57 -20.14
C GLY A 89 -4.35 0.60 -19.45
N TYR A 90 -4.53 1.47 -18.46
CA TYR A 90 -5.82 1.74 -17.79
C TYR A 90 -6.51 2.97 -18.36
#